data_AF-A0A813DBI1-F1
#
_entry.id   AF-A0A813DBI1-F1
#
_cell.length_a   1.000
_cell.length_b   1.000
_cell.length_c   1.000
_cell.angle_alpha   90.00
_cell.angle_beta   90.00
_cell.angle_gamma   90.00
#
_symmetry.space_group_name_H-M   'P 1'
#
loop_
_entity.id
_entity.type
_entity.pdbx_description
1 polymer ?
#
loop_
_entity_poly.entity_id
_entity_poly.type
_entity_poly.pdbx_seq_one_letter_code
_entity_poly.pdbx_strand_id
1 'polypeptide(L)'
;MIGFVLSRPTPLRLQAPKLLVPKPCLGAQAQKLAPWCPSSKLHQSHRPVRSRQMAISTATTPRSAFAVEPWAVCCLLAALVALASWESIAPQQAALAVALPAACGWRIDRATAQRSSGAVHGSARALQACALFGIFSFIHQPHAGEVAPLLSVAALIGLAVKTLSLPWKLPGNGKIPWWPATVLGLAAFSGSSEARAALGLALGQMDGWPVVCAGICAVITTLALVGWSLLVVRGDHGPVQIMLAPVLSPASVFPLAAVNALMEEVEFRMLLLGSLLAGAATGSPVWVSLAMVLHATYFAVLHYLGGFPSGRFGFVLVFVWGLFLGFLRWWTGGMVLVLLCHMQADIVVFLLVMLEERRRTEQEKQPKAL
;
A
#
# COMPACT_ATOMS: atom_id res chain seq x y z
N MET A 1 4.01 25.12 33.42
CA MET A 1 3.04 24.96 32.32
C MET A 1 3.71 25.42 31.03
N ILE A 2 4.23 24.49 30.23
CA ILE A 2 4.75 24.79 28.89
C ILE A 2 3.56 24.74 27.95
N GLY A 3 3.08 25.92 27.53
CA GLY A 3 1.98 26.02 26.58
C GLY A 3 2.44 25.55 25.21
N PHE A 4 2.02 24.36 24.80
CA PHE A 4 2.17 23.87 23.43
C PHE A 4 1.18 24.63 22.53
N VAL A 5 1.65 25.71 21.92
CA VAL A 5 0.96 26.31 20.78
C VAL A 5 1.22 25.41 19.57
N LEU A 6 0.28 24.49 19.32
CA LEU A 6 0.15 23.86 18.00
C LEU A 6 -0.25 24.96 17.02
N SER A 7 0.74 25.63 16.44
CA SER A 7 0.54 26.54 15.31
C SER A 7 -0.26 25.78 14.26
N ARG A 8 -1.48 26.26 13.95
CA ARG A 8 -2.27 25.70 12.84
C ARG A 8 -1.37 25.65 11.61
N PRO A 9 -1.31 24.54 10.86
CA PRO A 9 -0.60 24.53 9.59
C PRO A 9 -1.18 25.64 8.74
N THR A 10 -0.39 26.68 8.48
CA THR A 10 -0.75 27.73 7.54
C THR A 10 -1.11 27.03 6.24
N PRO A 11 -2.31 27.24 5.66
CA PRO A 11 -2.62 26.66 4.37
C PRO A 11 -1.50 27.05 3.42
N LEU A 12 -0.83 26.05 2.86
CA LEU A 12 0.27 26.19 1.93
C LEU A 12 -0.24 27.01 0.75
N ARG A 13 -0.09 28.33 0.82
CA ARG A 13 -0.11 29.19 -0.35
C ARG A 13 1.17 28.81 -1.08
N LEU A 14 1.04 27.88 -2.03
CA LEU A 14 2.10 27.43 -2.93
C LEU A 14 2.65 28.66 -3.66
N GLN A 15 3.60 29.38 -3.05
CA GLN A 15 4.43 30.31 -3.77
C GLN A 15 5.34 29.45 -4.63
N ALA A 16 5.10 29.48 -5.95
CA ALA A 16 5.91 28.78 -6.92
C ALA A 16 7.38 29.16 -6.71
N PRO A 17 8.29 28.19 -6.46
CA PRO A 17 9.70 28.50 -6.36
C PRO A 17 10.19 29.02 -7.72
N LYS A 18 10.93 30.13 -7.71
CA LYS A 18 11.67 30.62 -8.89
C LYS A 18 12.70 29.54 -9.26
N LEU A 19 12.35 28.73 -10.26
CA LEU A 19 13.24 27.71 -10.82
C LEU A 19 14.37 28.41 -11.61
N LEU A 20 15.57 28.41 -11.02
CA LEU A 20 16.81 28.58 -11.76
C LEU A 20 17.00 27.35 -12.64
N VAL A 21 16.89 27.53 -13.96
CA VAL A 21 17.12 26.50 -14.97
C VAL A 21 18.64 26.31 -15.13
N PRO A 22 19.23 25.15 -14.79
CA PRO A 22 20.59 24.85 -15.16
C PRO A 22 20.63 24.31 -16.60
N LYS A 23 21.62 24.76 -17.37
CA LYS A 23 21.94 24.26 -18.71
C LYS A 23 22.36 22.78 -18.65
N PRO A 24 22.04 21.96 -19.67
CA PRO A 24 22.41 20.56 -19.70
C PRO A 24 23.88 20.38 -20.09
N CYS A 25 24.63 19.63 -19.30
CA CYS A 25 25.91 19.05 -19.69
C CYS A 25 25.69 17.61 -20.15
N LEU A 26 25.89 17.37 -21.45
CA LEU A 26 26.00 16.05 -22.06
C LEU A 26 27.38 15.46 -21.74
N GLY A 27 27.44 14.21 -21.27
CA GLY A 27 28.67 13.48 -21.03
C GLY A 27 28.43 11.99 -20.78
N ALA A 28 28.99 11.16 -21.67
CA ALA A 28 28.81 9.72 -21.82
C ALA A 28 29.29 8.83 -20.65
N GLN A 29 28.67 7.65 -20.48
CA GLN A 29 29.27 6.32 -20.71
C GLN A 29 28.43 5.22 -20.03
N ALA A 30 27.84 4.33 -20.84
CA ALA A 30 27.15 3.13 -20.38
C ALA A 30 28.12 1.94 -20.41
N GLN A 31 28.49 1.42 -19.24
CA GLN A 31 29.14 0.11 -19.11
C GLN A 31 28.07 -0.99 -19.05
N LYS A 32 28.24 -1.99 -19.92
CA LYS A 32 27.45 -3.21 -20.00
C LYS A 32 27.65 -4.07 -18.74
N LEU A 33 26.58 -4.36 -18.02
CA LEU A 33 26.52 -5.48 -17.07
C LEU A 33 25.75 -6.64 -17.72
N ALA A 34 26.42 -7.78 -17.84
CA ALA A 34 25.90 -9.03 -18.37
C ALA A 34 25.02 -9.76 -17.33
N PRO A 35 24.04 -10.59 -17.76
CA PRO A 35 23.17 -11.33 -16.86
C PRO A 35 23.88 -12.50 -16.19
N TRP A 36 23.80 -12.57 -14.86
CA TRP A 36 24.31 -13.67 -14.06
C TRP A 36 23.31 -14.84 -14.08
N CYS A 37 23.76 -15.99 -14.57
CA CYS A 37 23.00 -17.23 -14.62
C CYS A 37 23.91 -18.36 -14.11
N PRO A 38 23.66 -18.95 -12.93
CA PRO A 38 24.26 -20.22 -12.56
C PRO A 38 23.27 -21.34 -12.88
N SER A 39 23.51 -22.03 -13.99
CA SER A 39 22.96 -23.37 -14.23
C SER A 39 23.78 -24.38 -13.40
N SER A 40 23.30 -24.74 -12.22
CA SER A 40 23.76 -25.97 -11.55
C SER A 40 22.61 -26.97 -11.53
N LYS A 41 22.69 -27.98 -12.40
CA LYS A 41 21.89 -29.20 -12.33
C LYS A 41 22.25 -29.92 -11.03
N LEU A 42 21.49 -29.67 -9.96
CA LEU A 42 21.49 -30.54 -8.78
C LEU A 42 20.53 -31.69 -9.06
N HIS A 43 21.09 -32.89 -9.21
CA HIS A 43 20.33 -34.14 -9.11
C HIS A 43 19.71 -34.24 -7.71
N GLN A 44 18.45 -33.85 -7.56
CA GLN A 44 17.68 -34.17 -6.37
C GLN A 44 17.21 -35.62 -6.49
N SER A 45 17.79 -36.49 -5.65
CA SER A 45 17.23 -37.82 -5.41
C SER A 45 15.92 -37.65 -4.65
N HIS A 46 14.80 -37.95 -5.32
CA HIS A 46 13.49 -38.01 -4.69
C HIS A 46 13.47 -39.19 -3.70
N ARG A 47 13.81 -38.94 -2.43
CA ARG A 47 13.33 -39.79 -1.35
C ARG A 47 11.87 -39.41 -1.06
N PRO A 48 10.93 -40.35 -1.03
CA PRO A 48 9.55 -40.06 -0.67
C PRO A 48 9.51 -39.61 0.80
N VAL A 49 9.40 -38.30 1.02
CA VAL A 49 9.02 -37.75 2.32
C VAL A 49 7.60 -38.20 2.55
N ARG A 50 7.40 -39.18 3.45
CA ARG A 50 6.09 -39.49 4.02
C ARG A 50 5.58 -38.20 4.68
N SER A 51 4.77 -37.44 3.94
CA SER A 51 3.99 -36.35 4.49
C SER A 51 3.03 -36.98 5.49
N ARG A 52 3.40 -36.91 6.77
CA ARG A 52 2.43 -37.06 7.86
C ARG A 52 1.43 -35.92 7.65
N GLN A 53 0.35 -36.19 6.93
CA GLN A 53 -0.87 -35.42 7.01
C GLN A 53 -1.33 -35.52 8.45
N MET A 54 -0.79 -34.65 9.31
CA MET A 54 -1.46 -34.32 10.55
C MET A 54 -2.79 -33.72 10.10
N ALA A 55 -3.86 -34.49 10.27
CA ALA A 55 -5.20 -34.00 10.19
C ALA A 55 -5.33 -32.89 11.23
N ILE A 56 -5.04 -31.65 10.80
CA ILE A 56 -5.37 -30.46 11.55
C ILE A 56 -6.89 -30.47 11.59
N SER A 57 -7.42 -31.00 12.70
CA SER A 57 -8.83 -30.87 13.05
C SER A 57 -9.10 -29.37 13.09
N THR A 58 -9.66 -28.84 12.02
CA THR A 58 -10.20 -27.49 11.96
C THR A 58 -11.47 -27.51 12.80
N ALA A 59 -11.29 -27.52 14.12
CA ALA A 59 -12.35 -27.26 15.07
C ALA A 59 -13.03 -25.96 14.61
N THR A 60 -14.21 -26.11 14.03
CA THR A 60 -15.05 -25.02 13.55
C THR A 60 -15.46 -24.22 14.77
N THR A 61 -14.66 -23.23 15.16
CA THR A 61 -15.06 -22.25 16.16
C THR A 61 -16.38 -21.65 15.70
N PRO A 62 -17.44 -21.68 16.52
CA PRO A 62 -18.75 -21.16 16.13
C PRO A 62 -18.58 -19.72 15.66
N ARG A 63 -19.08 -19.43 14.45
CA ARG A 63 -19.12 -18.08 13.88
C ARG A 63 -19.91 -17.20 14.85
N SER A 64 -19.20 -16.50 15.73
CA SER A 64 -19.81 -15.57 16.68
C SER A 64 -20.57 -14.51 15.89
N ALA A 65 -21.87 -14.40 16.15
CA ALA A 65 -22.86 -13.53 15.49
C ALA A 65 -22.67 -12.01 15.74
N PHE A 66 -21.44 -11.56 15.98
CA PHE A 66 -21.07 -10.16 15.82
C PHE A 66 -20.77 -9.98 14.34
N ALA A 67 -21.16 -8.94 13.63
CA ALA A 67 -21.68 -7.60 13.89
C ALA A 67 -21.45 -6.94 12.51
N VAL A 68 -22.22 -5.94 12.12
CA VAL A 68 -22.07 -5.22 10.84
C VAL A 68 -20.61 -5.20 10.37
N GLU A 69 -20.29 -5.87 9.26
CA GLU A 69 -18.90 -6.07 8.88
C GLU A 69 -18.25 -4.68 8.75
N PRO A 70 -17.11 -4.40 9.44
CA PRO A 70 -16.58 -3.04 9.57
C PRO A 70 -16.42 -2.29 8.25
N TRP A 71 -16.21 -3.02 7.15
CA TRP A 71 -16.13 -2.44 5.80
C TRP A 71 -17.47 -1.88 5.29
N ALA A 72 -18.62 -2.43 5.68
CA ALA A 72 -19.94 -1.94 5.27
C ALA A 72 -20.25 -0.57 5.89
N VAL A 73 -19.81 -0.36 7.14
CA VAL A 73 -19.84 0.96 7.79
C VAL A 73 -18.91 1.94 7.05
N CYS A 74 -17.71 1.50 6.65
CA CYS A 74 -16.81 2.31 5.83
C CYS A 74 -17.42 2.66 4.46
N CYS A 75 -18.12 1.74 3.79
CA CYS A 75 -18.86 2.01 2.54
C CYS A 75 -19.91 3.11 2.74
N LEU A 76 -20.73 3.00 3.78
CA LEU A 76 -21.80 3.94 4.06
C LEU A 76 -21.24 5.32 4.41
N LEU A 77 -20.23 5.40 5.28
CA LEU A 77 -19.58 6.65 5.64
C LEU A 77 -18.89 7.30 4.43
N ALA A 78 -18.22 6.51 3.58
CA ALA A 78 -17.63 7.02 2.35
C ALA A 78 -18.67 7.64 1.43
N ALA A 79 -19.80 6.95 1.22
CA ALA A 79 -20.90 7.44 0.41
C ALA A 79 -21.50 8.73 0.98
N LEU A 80 -21.78 8.77 2.29
CA LEU A 80 -22.38 9.94 2.95
C LEU A 80 -21.45 11.16 2.91
N VAL A 81 -20.16 10.98 3.15
CA VAL A 81 -19.19 12.09 3.12
C VAL A 81 -18.94 12.56 1.68
N ALA A 82 -18.89 11.64 0.71
CA ALA A 82 -18.78 12.00 -0.71
C ALA A 82 -20.00 12.81 -1.16
N LEU A 83 -21.21 12.44 -0.72
CA LEU A 83 -22.43 13.21 -0.98
C LEU A 83 -22.39 14.59 -0.30
N ALA A 84 -21.94 14.67 0.95
CA ALA A 84 -21.82 15.92 1.68
C ALA A 84 -20.73 16.86 1.13
N SER A 85 -19.76 16.33 0.38
CA SER A 85 -18.62 17.07 -0.15
C SER A 85 -18.67 17.21 -1.67
N TRP A 86 -19.79 16.85 -2.32
CA TRP A 86 -19.87 16.67 -3.77
C TRP A 86 -19.56 17.94 -4.56
N GLU A 87 -19.84 19.12 -3.99
CA GLU A 87 -19.56 20.42 -4.63
C GLU A 87 -18.06 20.76 -4.63
N SER A 88 -17.27 20.11 -3.76
CA SER A 88 -15.85 20.43 -3.54
C SER A 88 -14.89 19.37 -4.10
N ILE A 89 -15.40 18.28 -4.65
CA ILE A 89 -14.61 17.15 -5.16
C ILE A 89 -14.96 16.83 -6.60
N ALA A 90 -13.96 16.39 -7.39
CA ALA A 90 -14.22 15.94 -8.74
C ALA A 90 -15.05 14.63 -8.72
N PRO A 91 -15.95 14.40 -9.70
CA PRO A 91 -16.77 13.18 -9.74
C PRO A 91 -15.94 11.89 -9.71
N GLN A 92 -14.74 11.91 -10.29
CA GLN A 92 -13.82 10.77 -10.30
C GLN A 92 -13.23 10.49 -8.91
N GLN A 93 -13.02 11.52 -8.08
CA GLN A 93 -12.60 11.36 -6.68
C GLN A 93 -13.73 10.76 -5.84
N ALA A 94 -14.97 11.20 -6.05
CA ALA A 94 -16.14 10.61 -5.42
C ALA A 94 -16.28 9.12 -5.78
N ALA A 95 -16.13 8.78 -7.06
CA ALA A 95 -16.14 7.39 -7.53
C ALA A 95 -15.01 6.56 -6.90
N LEU A 96 -13.80 7.11 -6.76
CA LEU A 96 -12.70 6.44 -6.08
C LEU A 96 -12.99 6.19 -4.59
N ALA A 97 -13.59 7.15 -3.90
CA ALA A 97 -13.97 7.00 -2.50
C ALA A 97 -15.00 5.87 -2.28
N VAL A 98 -15.90 5.64 -3.25
CA VAL A 98 -16.83 4.50 -3.25
C VAL A 98 -16.14 3.19 -3.65
N ALA A 99 -15.18 3.25 -4.58
CA ALA A 99 -14.47 2.09 -5.09
C ALA A 99 -13.58 1.41 -4.05
N LEU A 100 -12.95 2.16 -3.14
CA LEU A 100 -12.04 1.61 -2.11
C LEU A 100 -12.75 0.64 -1.15
N PRO A 101 -13.91 0.98 -0.54
CA PRO A 101 -14.69 0.04 0.24
C PRO A 101 -15.23 -1.14 -0.57
N ALA A 102 -15.66 -0.93 -1.82
CA ALA A 102 -16.08 -2.03 -2.70
C ALA A 102 -14.92 -3.00 -2.99
N ALA A 103 -13.70 -2.49 -3.17
CA ALA A 103 -12.51 -3.31 -3.32
C ALA A 103 -12.18 -4.11 -2.05
N CYS A 104 -12.36 -3.51 -0.86
CA CYS A 104 -12.23 -4.22 0.41
C CYS A 104 -13.24 -5.37 0.52
N GLY A 105 -14.52 -5.10 0.27
CA GLY A 105 -15.59 -6.10 0.32
C GLY A 105 -15.31 -7.27 -0.63
N TRP A 106 -14.98 -6.99 -1.89
CA TRP A 106 -14.61 -8.03 -2.85
C TRP A 106 -13.44 -8.91 -2.39
N ARG A 107 -12.40 -8.31 -1.81
CA ARG A 107 -11.22 -9.05 -1.34
C ARG A 107 -11.57 -9.98 -0.19
N ILE A 108 -12.34 -9.49 0.78
CA ILE A 108 -12.79 -10.28 1.94
C ILE A 108 -13.74 -11.39 1.48
N ASP A 109 -14.71 -11.06 0.63
CA ASP A 109 -15.65 -12.02 0.04
C ASP A 109 -14.88 -13.11 -0.70
N ARG A 110 -13.93 -12.77 -1.57
CA ARG A 110 -13.15 -13.77 -2.33
C ARG A 110 -12.30 -14.66 -1.43
N ALA A 111 -11.76 -14.13 -0.33
CA ALA A 111 -10.95 -14.90 0.61
C ALA A 111 -11.80 -15.85 1.48
N THR A 112 -13.06 -15.50 1.75
CA THR A 112 -13.99 -16.28 2.57
C THR A 112 -14.91 -17.19 1.75
N ALA A 113 -15.13 -16.85 0.47
CA ALA A 113 -16.02 -17.55 -0.45
C ALA A 113 -15.37 -18.83 -0.97
N GLN A 114 -15.39 -19.86 -0.12
CA GLN A 114 -15.48 -21.25 -0.60
C GLN A 114 -16.92 -21.66 -0.94
N ARG A 115 -17.98 -20.85 -0.65
CA ARG A 115 -19.37 -21.37 -0.66
C ARG A 115 -20.56 -20.49 -1.10
N SER A 116 -20.43 -19.24 -1.57
CA SER A 116 -21.64 -18.49 -2.00
C SER A 116 -21.42 -17.57 -3.20
N SER A 117 -22.16 -17.82 -4.27
CA SER A 117 -22.04 -17.17 -5.58
C SER A 117 -22.75 -15.81 -5.68
N GLY A 118 -23.61 -15.39 -4.74
CA GLY A 118 -24.39 -14.15 -4.89
C GLY A 118 -23.64 -12.86 -4.55
N ALA A 119 -23.24 -12.70 -3.28
CA ALA A 119 -22.69 -11.45 -2.73
C ALA A 119 -21.37 -11.03 -3.39
N VAL A 120 -20.52 -12.00 -3.74
CA VAL A 120 -19.24 -11.81 -4.43
C VAL A 120 -19.41 -10.91 -5.67
N HIS A 121 -20.50 -11.04 -6.43
CA HIS A 121 -20.67 -10.26 -7.66
C HIS A 121 -21.01 -8.79 -7.44
N GLY A 122 -21.58 -8.40 -6.29
CA GLY A 122 -22.00 -7.02 -6.03
C GLY A 122 -20.82 -6.06 -5.92
N SER A 123 -19.86 -6.38 -5.06
CA SER A 123 -18.65 -5.59 -4.82
C SER A 123 -17.79 -5.44 -6.08
N ALA A 124 -17.64 -6.51 -6.87
CA ALA A 124 -16.94 -6.44 -8.15
C ALA A 124 -17.65 -5.54 -9.17
N ARG A 125 -18.98 -5.66 -9.31
CA ARG A 125 -19.76 -4.82 -10.24
C ARG A 125 -19.69 -3.34 -9.83
N ALA A 126 -19.77 -3.05 -8.54
CA ALA A 126 -19.63 -1.69 -8.03
C ALA A 126 -18.25 -1.10 -8.37
N LEU A 127 -17.18 -1.86 -8.17
CA LEU A 127 -15.81 -1.45 -8.52
C LEU A 127 -15.65 -1.22 -10.04
N GLN A 128 -16.19 -2.12 -10.88
CA GLN A 128 -16.20 -1.96 -12.33
C GLN A 128 -16.98 -0.71 -12.76
N ALA A 129 -18.17 -0.50 -12.19
CA ALA A 129 -19.01 0.66 -12.48
C ALA A 129 -18.31 1.97 -12.10
N CYS A 130 -17.65 2.04 -10.94
CA CYS A 130 -16.87 3.22 -10.54
C CYS A 130 -15.72 3.50 -11.50
N ALA A 131 -15.00 2.46 -11.96
CA ALA A 131 -13.91 2.63 -12.91
C ALA A 131 -14.41 3.11 -14.29
N LEU A 132 -15.48 2.50 -14.81
CA LEU A 132 -16.10 2.92 -16.07
C LEU A 132 -16.66 4.34 -15.99
N PHE A 133 -17.33 4.69 -14.88
CA PHE A 133 -17.82 6.03 -14.63
C PHE A 133 -16.67 7.05 -14.57
N GLY A 134 -15.57 6.73 -13.89
CA GLY A 134 -14.39 7.59 -13.83
C GLY A 134 -13.86 7.89 -15.23
N ILE A 135 -13.69 6.85 -16.07
CA ILE A 135 -13.23 6.99 -17.46
C ILE A 135 -14.21 7.85 -18.28
N PHE A 136 -15.50 7.52 -18.23
CA PHE A 136 -16.53 8.25 -18.97
C PHE A 136 -16.60 9.73 -18.56
N SER A 137 -16.64 10.00 -17.26
CA SER A 137 -16.65 11.35 -16.71
C SER A 137 -15.39 12.12 -17.10
N PHE A 138 -14.23 11.47 -17.14
CA PHE A 138 -13.00 12.09 -17.63
C PHE A 138 -13.04 12.42 -19.12
N ILE A 139 -13.62 11.58 -19.98
CA ILE A 139 -13.71 11.87 -21.41
C ILE A 139 -14.65 13.04 -21.71
N HIS A 140 -15.74 13.18 -20.94
CA HIS A 140 -16.81 14.13 -21.24
C HIS A 140 -16.69 15.49 -20.53
N GLN A 141 -15.82 15.63 -19.54
CA GLN A 141 -15.60 16.91 -18.86
C GLN A 141 -14.37 17.63 -19.42
N PRO A 142 -14.43 18.94 -19.68
CA PRO A 142 -13.26 19.70 -20.05
C PRO A 142 -12.33 19.83 -18.84
N HIS A 143 -11.16 19.20 -18.91
CA HIS A 143 -10.11 19.32 -17.88
C HIS A 143 -9.16 20.42 -18.31
N ALA A 144 -9.35 21.63 -17.80
CA ALA A 144 -8.50 22.78 -18.11
C ALA A 144 -7.09 22.67 -17.47
N GLY A 145 -6.36 21.60 -17.80
CA GLY A 145 -5.05 21.29 -17.21
C GLY A 145 -5.12 20.70 -15.79
N GLU A 146 -6.31 20.34 -15.30
CA GLU A 146 -6.48 19.76 -13.97
C GLU A 146 -5.97 18.32 -13.89
N VAL A 147 -5.19 18.05 -12.85
CA VAL A 147 -4.51 16.75 -12.68
C VAL A 147 -5.33 15.77 -11.84
N ALA A 148 -6.19 16.30 -10.96
CA ALA A 148 -6.99 15.49 -10.04
C ALA A 148 -7.88 14.45 -10.76
N PRO A 149 -8.58 14.79 -11.88
CA PRO A 149 -9.39 13.83 -12.61
C PRO A 149 -8.54 12.70 -13.22
N LEU A 150 -7.40 13.02 -13.83
CA LEU A 150 -6.49 12.04 -14.43
C LEU A 150 -5.95 11.06 -13.38
N LEU A 151 -5.49 11.57 -12.24
CA LEU A 151 -5.00 10.75 -11.14
C LEU A 151 -6.09 9.84 -10.56
N SER A 152 -7.32 10.33 -10.46
CA SER A 152 -8.44 9.56 -9.93
C SER A 152 -8.86 8.44 -10.87
N VAL A 153 -8.91 8.70 -12.18
CA VAL A 153 -9.14 7.67 -13.23
C VAL A 153 -8.05 6.61 -13.16
N ALA A 154 -6.81 7.04 -13.03
CA ALA A 154 -5.70 6.14 -12.88
C ALA A 154 -5.81 5.29 -11.60
N ALA A 155 -6.07 5.90 -10.46
CA ALA A 155 -6.29 5.18 -9.21
C ALA A 155 -7.41 4.14 -9.35
N LEU A 156 -8.53 4.50 -9.97
CA LEU A 156 -9.67 3.61 -10.23
C LEU A 156 -9.30 2.41 -11.10
N ILE A 157 -8.61 2.63 -12.23
CA ILE A 157 -8.17 1.55 -13.13
C ILE A 157 -7.17 0.64 -12.41
N GLY A 158 -6.18 1.21 -11.73
CA GLY A 158 -5.19 0.44 -10.97
C GLY A 158 -5.84 -0.42 -9.89
N LEU A 159 -6.78 0.18 -9.14
CA LEU A 159 -7.55 -0.51 -8.11
C LEU A 159 -8.38 -1.66 -8.70
N ALA A 160 -9.11 -1.42 -9.79
CA ALA A 160 -9.93 -2.43 -10.46
C ALA A 160 -9.09 -3.59 -11.02
N VAL A 161 -8.00 -3.30 -11.75
CA VAL A 161 -7.11 -4.32 -12.33
C VAL A 161 -6.52 -5.20 -11.23
N LYS A 162 -5.96 -4.59 -10.17
CA LYS A 162 -5.33 -5.33 -9.07
C LYS A 162 -6.34 -6.18 -8.30
N THR A 163 -7.51 -5.62 -8.02
CA THR A 163 -8.54 -6.25 -7.17
C THR A 163 -9.29 -7.37 -7.86
N LEU A 164 -9.69 -7.15 -9.11
CA LEU A 164 -10.47 -8.11 -9.89
C LEU A 164 -9.59 -9.15 -10.60
N SER A 165 -8.26 -8.98 -10.57
CA SER A 165 -7.31 -9.86 -11.27
C SER A 165 -7.65 -9.97 -12.77
N LEU A 166 -7.97 -8.85 -13.40
CA LEU A 166 -8.32 -8.83 -14.82
C LEU A 166 -7.18 -9.45 -15.65
N PRO A 167 -7.49 -10.24 -16.70
CA PRO A 167 -6.51 -11.04 -17.43
C PRO A 167 -5.56 -10.23 -18.33
N TRP A 168 -5.43 -8.91 -18.11
CA TRP A 168 -4.49 -8.07 -18.84
C TRP A 168 -3.04 -8.45 -18.49
N LYS A 169 -2.49 -9.36 -19.31
CA LYS A 169 -1.07 -9.67 -19.35
C LYS A 169 -0.34 -8.55 -20.08
N LEU A 170 -0.08 -7.44 -19.39
CA LEU A 170 0.93 -6.49 -19.85
C LEU A 170 2.30 -7.19 -19.87
N PRO A 171 3.21 -6.85 -20.81
CA PRO A 171 4.54 -7.45 -20.88
C PRO A 171 5.25 -7.32 -19.53
N GLY A 172 5.75 -8.42 -18.95
CA GLY A 172 6.38 -8.42 -17.60
C GLY A 172 5.58 -9.09 -16.47
N ASN A 173 4.47 -9.77 -16.78
CA ASN A 173 3.80 -10.78 -15.91
C ASN A 173 3.52 -10.33 -14.46
N GLY A 174 3.11 -9.08 -14.24
CA GLY A 174 2.70 -8.58 -12.92
C GLY A 174 3.84 -8.25 -11.95
N LYS A 175 5.11 -8.32 -12.38
CA LYS A 175 6.27 -7.92 -11.55
C LYS A 175 6.49 -6.42 -11.50
N ILE A 176 6.14 -5.71 -12.58
CA ILE A 176 6.27 -4.26 -12.67
C ILE A 176 4.88 -3.67 -12.48
N PRO A 177 4.70 -2.69 -11.56
CA PRO A 177 3.45 -1.97 -11.41
C PRO A 177 3.30 -0.99 -12.56
N TRP A 178 3.07 -1.53 -13.76
CA TRP A 178 3.03 -0.76 -15.01
C TRP A 178 2.10 0.42 -14.93
N TRP A 179 0.95 0.24 -14.27
CA TRP A 179 -0.03 1.30 -14.19
C TRP A 179 0.45 2.50 -13.34
N PRO A 180 0.91 2.33 -12.09
CA PRO A 180 1.56 3.44 -11.40
C PRO A 180 2.80 3.98 -12.13
N ALA A 181 3.61 3.15 -12.78
CA ALA A 181 4.76 3.61 -13.56
C ALA A 181 4.34 4.49 -14.76
N THR A 182 3.28 4.12 -15.47
CA THR A 182 2.71 4.91 -16.56
C THR A 182 2.16 6.23 -16.03
N VAL A 183 1.47 6.23 -14.91
CA VAL A 183 0.91 7.46 -14.30
C VAL A 183 2.02 8.40 -13.84
N LEU A 184 3.05 7.85 -13.20
CA LEU A 184 4.25 8.58 -12.80
C LEU A 184 4.97 9.14 -14.02
N GLY A 185 5.14 8.35 -15.07
CA GLY A 185 5.73 8.80 -16.33
C GLY A 185 4.93 9.96 -16.93
N LEU A 186 3.63 9.77 -17.14
CA LEU A 186 2.76 10.81 -17.69
C LEU A 186 2.85 12.08 -16.87
N ALA A 187 2.67 12.03 -15.56
CA ALA A 187 2.68 13.23 -14.75
C ALA A 187 4.08 13.84 -14.52
N ALA A 188 5.15 13.05 -14.61
CA ALA A 188 6.51 13.58 -14.60
C ALA A 188 6.84 14.35 -15.89
N PHE A 189 6.33 13.89 -17.04
CA PHE A 189 6.63 14.48 -18.35
C PHE A 189 5.63 15.57 -18.78
N SER A 190 4.34 15.42 -18.48
CA SER A 190 3.28 16.33 -18.93
C SER A 190 2.60 17.09 -17.80
N GLY A 191 2.91 16.77 -16.54
CA GLY A 191 2.25 17.36 -15.39
C GLY A 191 2.75 18.77 -15.04
N SER A 192 1.83 19.63 -14.62
CA SER A 192 2.14 20.90 -13.96
C SER A 192 2.99 20.68 -12.68
N SER A 193 3.54 21.75 -12.12
CA SER A 193 4.18 21.69 -10.79
C SER A 193 3.20 21.16 -9.72
N GLU A 194 1.93 21.51 -9.83
CA GLU A 194 0.85 21.01 -8.97
C GLU A 194 0.63 19.50 -9.16
N ALA A 195 0.69 19.00 -10.39
CA ALA A 195 0.62 17.57 -10.69
C ALA A 195 1.68 16.78 -9.94
N ARG A 196 2.92 17.27 -10.04
CA ARG A 196 4.10 16.65 -9.44
C ARG A 196 4.03 16.73 -7.91
N ALA A 197 3.50 17.83 -7.36
CA ALA A 197 3.25 17.97 -5.93
C ALA A 197 2.13 17.04 -5.41
N ALA A 198 1.03 16.91 -6.15
CA ALA A 198 -0.07 16.00 -5.82
C ALA A 198 0.39 14.53 -5.82
N LEU A 199 1.23 14.15 -6.79
CA LEU A 199 1.88 12.85 -6.80
C LEU A 199 2.94 12.67 -5.72
N GLY A 200 3.44 13.75 -5.11
CA GLY A 200 4.51 13.66 -4.11
C GLY A 200 5.88 13.41 -4.73
N LEU A 201 6.07 13.81 -5.98
CA LEU A 201 7.39 13.87 -6.62
C LEU A 201 8.26 15.00 -6.04
N ALA A 202 7.68 15.88 -5.23
CA ALA A 202 8.43 16.80 -4.40
C ALA A 202 9.06 16.06 -3.21
N LEU A 203 10.26 16.49 -2.81
CA LEU A 203 10.94 15.96 -1.61
C LEU A 203 10.07 16.15 -0.34
N GLY A 204 9.31 17.25 -0.30
CA GLY A 204 8.52 17.66 0.85
C GLY A 204 9.34 18.35 1.93
N GLN A 205 8.68 18.72 3.03
CA GLN A 205 9.32 19.23 4.23
C GLN A 205 10.06 18.08 4.94
N MET A 206 11.36 18.27 5.19
CA MET A 206 12.27 17.27 5.76
C MET A 206 13.04 17.78 6.97
N ASP A 207 12.49 18.78 7.67
CA ASP A 207 13.11 19.46 8.80
C ASP A 207 12.19 19.48 10.02
N GLY A 208 12.78 19.66 11.20
CA GLY A 208 12.03 19.84 12.45
C GLY A 208 11.15 18.65 12.86
N TRP A 209 9.88 18.93 13.13
CA TRP A 209 8.97 18.00 13.80
C TRP A 209 8.56 16.78 12.95
N PRO A 210 8.34 16.88 11.63
CA PRO A 210 8.13 15.71 10.78
C PRO A 210 9.21 14.63 10.89
N VAL A 211 10.49 15.02 10.96
CA VAL A 211 11.62 14.08 11.10
C VAL A 211 11.60 13.41 12.47
N VAL A 212 11.34 14.17 13.53
CA VAL A 212 11.21 13.64 14.90
C VAL A 212 10.06 12.64 14.98
N CYS A 213 8.88 12.99 14.44
CA CYS A 213 7.73 12.10 14.38
C CYS A 213 8.01 10.83 13.57
N ALA A 214 8.71 10.94 12.44
CA ALA A 214 9.15 9.79 11.65
C ALA A 214 10.08 8.88 12.45
N GLY A 215 11.07 9.44 13.17
CA GLY A 215 11.96 8.68 14.03
C GLY A 215 11.24 7.97 15.18
N ILE A 216 10.30 8.65 15.86
CA ILE A 216 9.47 8.04 16.91
C ILE A 216 8.62 6.91 16.33
N CYS A 217 8.00 7.13 15.16
CA CYS A 217 7.22 6.11 14.48
C CYS A 217 8.06 4.88 14.13
N ALA A 218 9.30 5.06 13.65
CA ALA A 218 10.19 3.94 13.36
C ALA A 218 10.48 3.08 14.60
N VAL A 219 10.71 3.71 15.76
CA VAL A 219 10.90 3.00 17.03
C VAL A 219 9.63 2.25 17.45
N ILE A 220 8.48 2.94 17.48
CA ILE A 220 7.20 2.34 17.87
C ILE A 220 6.84 1.17 16.94
N THR A 221 6.99 1.35 15.63
CA THR A 221 6.70 0.33 14.62
C THR A 221 7.61 -0.88 14.80
N THR A 222 8.90 -0.67 15.06
CA THR A 222 9.84 -1.77 15.35
C THR A 222 9.40 -2.57 16.57
N LEU A 223 9.09 -1.89 17.69
CA LEU A 223 8.63 -2.55 18.92
C LEU A 223 7.31 -3.30 18.70
N ALA A 224 6.37 -2.71 17.97
CA ALA A 224 5.09 -3.32 17.65
C ALA A 224 5.24 -4.58 16.77
N LEU A 225 6.09 -4.52 15.73
CA LEU A 225 6.35 -5.67 14.85
C LEU A 225 7.07 -6.80 15.58
N VAL A 226 8.09 -6.49 16.38
CA VAL A 226 8.80 -7.47 17.21
C VAL A 226 7.85 -8.08 18.25
N GLY A 227 7.07 -7.25 18.93
CA GLY A 227 6.08 -7.70 19.90
C GLY A 227 5.01 -8.60 19.27
N TRP A 228 4.49 -8.24 18.10
CA TRP A 228 3.56 -9.07 17.34
C TRP A 228 4.19 -10.41 16.94
N SER A 229 5.41 -10.38 16.40
CA SER A 229 6.15 -11.58 15.98
C SER A 229 6.36 -12.56 17.14
N LEU A 230 6.81 -12.07 18.30
CA LEU A 230 7.13 -12.90 19.45
C LEU A 230 5.90 -13.34 20.24
N LEU A 231 4.95 -12.43 20.49
CA LEU A 231 3.85 -12.66 21.43
C LEU A 231 2.59 -13.21 20.74
N VAL A 232 2.32 -12.79 19.50
CA VAL A 232 1.07 -13.13 18.80
C VAL A 232 1.28 -14.34 17.90
N VAL A 233 2.25 -14.29 16.99
CA VAL A 233 2.47 -15.37 16.01
C VAL A 233 3.58 -16.34 16.39
N ARG A 234 4.35 -16.05 17.45
CA ARG A 234 5.43 -16.91 17.97
C ARG A 234 6.41 -17.36 16.88
N GLY A 235 6.76 -16.43 16.00
CA GLY A 235 7.64 -16.69 14.86
C GLY A 235 6.97 -17.37 13.66
N ASP A 236 5.71 -17.80 13.73
CA ASP A 236 5.01 -18.35 12.56
C ASP A 236 4.29 -17.29 11.74
N HIS A 237 5.02 -16.67 10.83
CA HIS A 237 4.48 -15.60 9.98
C HIS A 237 3.67 -16.12 8.78
N GLY A 238 3.41 -17.43 8.70
CA GLY A 238 2.51 -18.03 7.72
C GLY A 238 3.02 -17.95 6.26
N PRO A 239 2.12 -17.76 5.27
CA PRO A 239 2.47 -17.81 3.85
C PRO A 239 3.56 -16.82 3.43
N VAL A 240 3.62 -15.63 4.06
CA VAL A 240 4.63 -14.62 3.73
C VAL A 240 6.04 -15.13 4.03
N GLN A 241 6.24 -15.82 5.16
CA GLN A 241 7.53 -16.41 5.49
C GLN A 241 7.94 -17.49 4.50
N ILE A 242 7.00 -18.36 4.11
CA ILE A 242 7.27 -19.41 3.11
C ILE A 242 7.72 -18.80 1.77
N MET A 243 7.10 -17.70 1.35
CA MET A 243 7.44 -17.04 0.08
C MET A 243 8.75 -16.24 0.16
N LEU A 244 9.00 -15.53 1.27
CA LEU A 244 10.14 -14.61 1.38
C LEU A 244 11.42 -15.30 1.88
N ALA A 245 11.33 -16.24 2.82
CA ALA A 245 12.52 -16.80 3.46
C ALA A 245 13.55 -17.37 2.47
N PRO A 246 13.19 -18.05 1.36
CA PRO A 246 14.16 -18.56 0.39
C PRO A 246 14.97 -17.48 -0.34
N VAL A 247 14.47 -16.25 -0.43
CA VAL A 247 15.15 -15.13 -1.12
C VAL A 247 15.84 -14.16 -0.14
N LEU A 248 15.65 -14.36 1.16
CA LEU A 248 16.20 -13.49 2.20
C LEU A 248 17.60 -13.92 2.62
N SER A 249 18.50 -12.94 2.61
CA SER A 249 19.89 -13.02 3.08
C SER A 249 20.28 -11.65 3.62
N PRO A 250 21.33 -11.53 4.45
CA PRO A 250 21.77 -10.22 4.95
C PRO A 250 22.00 -9.19 3.84
N ALA A 251 22.47 -9.63 2.66
CA ALA A 251 22.69 -8.76 1.50
C ALA A 251 21.40 -8.39 0.74
N SER A 252 20.35 -9.23 0.79
CA SER A 252 19.09 -8.98 0.06
C SER A 252 18.03 -8.22 0.86
N VAL A 253 18.13 -8.15 2.20
CA VAL A 253 17.15 -7.46 3.06
C VAL A 253 16.95 -6.01 2.63
N PHE A 254 18.02 -5.22 2.55
CA PHE A 254 17.93 -3.80 2.19
C PHE A 254 17.35 -3.54 0.78
N PRO A 255 17.89 -4.12 -0.31
CA PRO A 255 17.37 -3.84 -1.64
C PRO A 255 15.92 -4.33 -1.84
N LEU A 256 15.55 -5.47 -1.26
CA LEU A 256 14.17 -5.93 -1.32
C LEU A 256 13.23 -4.98 -0.56
N ALA A 257 13.64 -4.47 0.61
CA ALA A 257 12.84 -3.55 1.40
C ALA A 257 12.64 -2.22 0.65
N ALA A 258 13.69 -1.70 0.01
CA ALA A 258 13.59 -0.49 -0.79
C ALA A 258 12.63 -0.65 -1.98
N VAL A 259 12.71 -1.78 -2.70
CA VAL A 259 11.83 -2.07 -3.85
C VAL A 259 10.39 -2.25 -3.39
N ASN A 260 10.15 -3.00 -2.31
CA ASN A 260 8.81 -3.23 -1.77
C ASN A 260 8.18 -1.91 -1.32
N ALA A 261 8.87 -1.15 -0.46
CA ALA A 261 8.44 0.16 -0.01
C ALA A 261 8.14 1.09 -1.18
N LEU A 262 9.00 1.16 -2.20
CA LEU A 262 8.75 1.99 -3.38
C LEU A 262 7.48 1.57 -4.12
N MET A 263 7.33 0.27 -4.40
CA MET A 263 6.16 -0.24 -5.13
C MET A 263 4.86 0.02 -4.38
N GLU A 264 4.84 -0.25 -3.08
CA GLU A 264 3.66 -0.02 -2.25
C GLU A 264 3.36 1.47 -2.10
N GLU A 265 4.35 2.31 -1.80
CA GLU A 265 4.12 3.74 -1.58
C GLU A 265 3.69 4.50 -2.84
N VAL A 266 4.19 4.07 -4.00
CA VAL A 266 3.73 4.57 -5.30
C VAL A 266 2.24 4.24 -5.52
N GLU A 267 1.80 3.04 -5.16
CA GLU A 267 0.39 2.66 -5.29
C GLU A 267 -0.48 3.36 -4.25
N PHE A 268 -0.11 3.26 -2.98
CA PHE A 268 -0.96 3.64 -1.86
C PHE A 268 -0.94 5.15 -1.61
N ARG A 269 0.25 5.77 -1.54
CA ARG A 269 0.38 7.17 -1.12
C ARG A 269 0.42 8.13 -2.30
N MET A 270 1.08 7.77 -3.40
CA MET A 270 1.12 8.63 -4.59
C MET A 270 -0.17 8.52 -5.40
N LEU A 271 -0.60 7.29 -5.73
CA LEU A 271 -1.75 7.10 -6.61
C LEU A 271 -3.08 7.17 -5.85
N LEU A 272 -3.33 6.28 -4.88
CA LEU A 272 -4.63 6.23 -4.19
C LEU A 272 -4.87 7.44 -3.28
N LEU A 273 -3.97 7.72 -2.33
CA LEU A 273 -4.14 8.87 -1.43
C LEU A 273 -3.93 10.19 -2.18
N GLY A 274 -2.91 10.29 -3.03
CA GLY A 274 -2.64 11.51 -3.81
C GLY A 274 -3.79 11.91 -4.73
N SER A 275 -4.51 10.95 -5.33
CA SER A 275 -5.73 11.28 -6.11
C SER A 275 -6.88 11.77 -5.24
N LEU A 276 -7.11 11.17 -4.06
CA LEU A 276 -8.11 11.65 -3.11
C LEU A 276 -7.76 13.04 -2.56
N LEU A 277 -6.48 13.36 -2.41
CA LEU A 277 -5.98 14.66 -1.94
C LEU A 277 -5.62 15.63 -3.08
N ALA A 278 -6.05 15.39 -4.32
CA ALA A 278 -5.76 16.32 -5.41
C ALA A 278 -6.82 17.44 -5.49
N GLY A 279 -6.41 18.64 -5.92
CA GLY A 279 -7.31 19.77 -6.19
C GLY A 279 -7.88 20.46 -4.95
N ALA A 280 -9.05 21.11 -5.12
CA ALA A 280 -9.71 21.94 -4.11
C ALA A 280 -10.16 21.14 -2.86
N ALA A 281 -10.33 19.83 -3.01
CA ALA A 281 -10.76 18.92 -1.95
C ALA A 281 -9.84 18.91 -0.71
N THR A 282 -8.56 19.28 -0.88
CA THR A 282 -7.58 19.38 0.22
C THR A 282 -7.93 20.40 1.30
N GLY A 283 -8.77 21.39 0.97
CA GLY A 283 -9.20 22.43 1.91
C GLY A 283 -10.22 21.93 2.94
N SER A 284 -10.87 20.78 2.71
CA SER A 284 -11.89 20.23 3.60
C SER A 284 -11.27 19.23 4.60
N PRO A 285 -11.23 19.54 5.92
CA PRO A 285 -10.69 18.63 6.92
C PRO A 285 -11.45 17.29 6.99
N VAL A 286 -12.76 17.33 6.74
CA VAL A 286 -13.62 16.15 6.71
C VAL A 286 -13.21 15.23 5.56
N TRP A 287 -13.00 15.79 4.38
CA TRP A 287 -12.56 15.03 3.21
C TRP A 287 -11.16 14.44 3.39
N VAL A 288 -10.20 15.24 3.89
CA VAL A 288 -8.84 14.76 4.17
C VAL A 288 -8.87 13.58 5.15
N SER A 289 -9.68 13.68 6.21
CA SER A 289 -9.83 12.60 7.19
C SER A 289 -10.42 11.34 6.57
N LEU A 290 -11.48 11.48 5.76
CA LEU A 290 -12.06 10.35 5.03
C LEU A 290 -11.03 9.71 4.10
N ALA A 291 -10.30 10.51 3.32
CA ALA A 291 -9.30 10.02 2.39
C ALA A 291 -8.24 9.17 3.09
N MET A 292 -7.75 9.62 4.25
CA MET A 292 -6.80 8.85 5.06
C MET A 292 -7.40 7.53 5.55
N VAL A 293 -8.63 7.54 6.06
CA VAL A 293 -9.32 6.34 6.55
C VAL A 293 -9.54 5.34 5.43
N LEU A 294 -10.04 5.76 4.26
CA LEU A 294 -10.33 4.86 3.15
C LEU A 294 -9.07 4.19 2.61
N HIS A 295 -8.02 4.99 2.38
CA HIS A 295 -6.73 4.48 1.94
C HIS A 295 -6.12 3.51 2.97
N ALA A 296 -6.08 3.89 4.25
CA ALA A 296 -5.49 3.07 5.30
C ALA A 296 -6.27 1.77 5.52
N THR A 297 -7.61 1.82 5.41
CA THR A 297 -8.48 0.64 5.50
C THR A 297 -8.16 -0.34 4.38
N TYR A 298 -8.10 0.13 3.12
CA TYR A 298 -7.79 -0.75 2.00
C TYR A 298 -6.40 -1.39 2.14
N PHE A 299 -5.40 -0.62 2.55
CA PHE A 299 -4.04 -1.13 2.83
C PHE A 299 -4.05 -2.20 3.93
N ALA A 300 -4.78 -1.96 5.02
CA ALA A 300 -4.92 -2.89 6.12
C ALA A 300 -5.70 -4.17 5.76
N VAL A 301 -6.71 -4.09 4.88
CA VAL A 301 -7.43 -5.28 4.37
C VAL A 301 -6.51 -6.20 3.58
N LEU A 302 -5.62 -5.65 2.76
CA LEU A 302 -4.65 -6.48 2.01
C LEU A 302 -3.72 -7.22 2.97
N HIS A 303 -3.33 -6.57 4.05
CA HIS A 303 -2.50 -7.17 5.11
C HIS A 303 -3.26 -8.23 5.92
N TYR A 304 -4.50 -7.94 6.29
CA TYR A 304 -5.39 -8.89 6.95
C TYR A 304 -5.48 -10.23 6.23
N LEU A 305 -5.61 -10.19 4.89
CA LEU A 305 -5.83 -11.37 4.06
C LEU A 305 -4.58 -12.18 3.73
N GLY A 306 -3.39 -11.61 3.86
CA GLY A 306 -2.15 -12.33 3.53
C GLY A 306 -0.88 -11.50 3.46
N GLY A 307 -0.89 -10.25 3.93
CA GLY A 307 0.33 -9.45 4.08
C GLY A 307 0.98 -9.62 5.44
N PHE A 308 1.95 -8.76 5.78
CA PHE A 308 2.67 -8.79 7.05
C PHE A 308 2.59 -7.44 7.76
N PRO A 309 2.12 -7.36 9.02
CA PRO A 309 1.53 -8.42 9.83
C PRO A 309 0.13 -8.84 9.32
N SER A 310 -0.23 -10.12 9.50
CA SER A 310 -1.50 -10.69 9.04
C SER A 310 -2.58 -10.79 10.13
N GLY A 311 -3.82 -11.11 9.71
CA GLY A 311 -4.94 -11.33 10.61
C GLY A 311 -5.43 -10.07 11.32
N ARG A 312 -6.27 -10.23 12.35
CA ARG A 312 -6.96 -9.10 13.00
C ARG A 312 -6.00 -8.11 13.67
N PHE A 313 -4.98 -8.62 14.36
CA PHE A 313 -3.95 -7.77 14.96
C PHE A 313 -3.14 -7.05 13.89
N GLY A 314 -2.78 -7.76 12.81
CA GLY A 314 -2.10 -7.15 11.68
C GLY A 314 -2.90 -6.03 11.04
N PHE A 315 -4.21 -6.23 10.84
CA PHE A 315 -5.12 -5.19 10.36
C PHE A 315 -5.04 -3.92 11.20
N VAL A 316 -5.15 -4.02 12.53
CA VAL A 316 -5.14 -2.85 13.42
C VAL A 316 -3.80 -2.13 13.37
N LEU A 317 -2.69 -2.88 13.45
CA LEU A 317 -1.35 -2.31 13.37
C LEU A 317 -1.14 -1.57 12.05
N VAL A 318 -1.47 -2.21 10.93
CA VAL A 318 -1.30 -1.67 9.59
C VAL A 318 -2.26 -0.51 9.31
N PHE A 319 -3.47 -0.52 9.88
CA PHE A 319 -4.40 0.59 9.77
C PHE A 319 -3.86 1.85 10.46
N VAL A 320 -3.43 1.74 11.71
CA VAL A 320 -2.85 2.87 12.46
C VAL A 320 -1.58 3.38 11.79
N TRP A 321 -0.71 2.47 11.37
CA TRP A 321 0.50 2.80 10.62
C TRP A 321 0.17 3.46 9.28
N GLY A 322 -0.85 2.96 8.59
CA GLY A 322 -1.33 3.48 7.32
C GLY A 322 -1.85 4.91 7.42
N LEU A 323 -2.60 5.20 8.49
CA LEU A 323 -3.04 6.56 8.86
C LEU A 323 -1.85 7.47 9.14
N PHE A 324 -0.86 7.01 9.92
CA PHE A 324 0.33 7.79 10.23
C PHE A 324 1.12 8.15 8.97
N LEU A 325 1.38 7.20 8.07
CA LEU A 325 2.07 7.49 6.81
C LEU A 325 1.27 8.41 5.90
N GLY A 326 -0.06 8.26 5.85
CA GLY A 326 -0.94 9.18 5.12
C GLY A 326 -0.88 10.60 5.68
N PHE A 327 -0.88 10.73 7.02
CA PHE A 327 -0.70 12.01 7.70
C PHE A 327 0.67 12.62 7.41
N LEU A 328 1.74 11.83 7.49
CA LEU A 328 3.09 12.30 7.19
C LEU A 328 3.21 12.77 5.73
N ARG A 329 2.58 12.07 4.78
CA ARG A 329 2.50 12.48 3.37
C ARG A 329 1.76 13.81 3.19
N TRP A 330 0.62 13.97 3.85
CA TRP A 330 -0.17 15.20 3.80
C TRP A 330 0.56 16.38 4.43
N TRP A 331 1.16 16.16 5.61
CA TRP A 331 1.86 17.18 6.38
C TRP A 331 3.13 17.67 5.69
N THR A 332 3.93 16.75 5.13
CA THR A 332 5.21 17.10 4.49
C THR A 332 5.06 17.52 3.04
N GLY A 333 3.98 17.12 2.37
CA GLY A 333 3.80 17.34 0.93
C GLY A 333 4.72 16.49 0.04
N GLY A 334 5.52 15.57 0.61
CA GLY A 334 6.49 14.76 -0.12
C GLY A 334 6.49 13.30 0.29
N MET A 335 7.25 12.49 -0.45
CA MET A 335 7.29 11.03 -0.29
C MET A 335 8.53 10.52 0.46
N VAL A 336 9.56 11.34 0.64
CA VAL A 336 10.87 10.86 1.13
C VAL A 336 10.75 10.27 2.54
N LEU A 337 10.18 11.02 3.49
CA LEU A 337 10.02 10.52 4.86
C LEU A 337 9.09 9.30 4.93
N VAL A 338 8.07 9.26 4.07
CA VAL A 338 7.14 8.14 3.98
C VAL A 338 7.87 6.87 3.48
N LEU A 339 8.65 6.98 2.42
CA LEU A 339 9.46 5.90 1.86
C LEU A 339 10.50 5.39 2.86
N LEU A 340 11.18 6.29 3.58
CA LEU A 340 12.16 5.90 4.59
C LEU A 340 11.51 5.17 5.76
N CYS A 341 10.35 5.64 6.24
CA CYS A 341 9.59 4.95 7.29
C CYS A 341 9.12 3.57 6.83
N HIS A 342 8.63 3.45 5.60
CA HIS A 342 8.21 2.16 5.04
C HIS A 342 9.39 1.21 4.89
N MET A 343 10.46 1.64 4.21
CA MET A 343 11.67 0.83 4.04
C MET A 343 12.22 0.36 5.39
N GLN A 344 12.20 1.21 6.41
CA GLN A 344 12.59 0.84 7.77
C GLN A 344 11.71 -0.29 8.33
N ALA A 345 10.39 -0.18 8.21
CA ALA A 345 9.47 -1.24 8.65
C ALA A 345 9.75 -2.55 7.91
N ASP A 346 9.93 -2.51 6.59
CA ASP A 346 10.23 -3.69 5.76
C ASP A 346 11.55 -4.36 6.14
N ILE A 347 12.58 -3.58 6.46
CA ILE A 347 13.85 -4.12 6.98
C ILE A 347 13.57 -4.95 8.25
N VAL A 348 12.77 -4.43 9.19
CA VAL A 348 12.42 -5.16 10.42
C VAL A 348 11.64 -6.44 10.10
N VAL A 349 10.64 -6.37 9.22
CA VAL A 349 9.86 -7.52 8.77
C VAL A 349 10.76 -8.61 8.18
N PHE A 350 11.63 -8.24 7.25
CA PHE A 350 12.52 -9.19 6.56
C PHE A 350 13.57 -9.78 7.49
N LEU A 351 14.09 -9.00 8.45
CA LEU A 351 14.96 -9.53 9.49
C LEU A 351 14.24 -10.54 10.39
N LEU A 352 13.00 -10.26 10.81
CA LEU A 352 12.21 -11.19 11.62
C LEU A 352 11.97 -12.53 10.89
N VAL A 353 11.57 -12.47 9.61
CA VAL A 353 11.37 -13.67 8.78
C VAL A 353 12.68 -14.45 8.62
N MET A 354 13.79 -13.76 8.31
CA MET A 354 15.10 -14.39 8.11
C MET A 354 15.62 -15.07 9.39
N LEU A 355 15.51 -14.39 10.54
CA LEU A 355 16.00 -14.92 11.82
C LEU A 355 15.21 -16.15 12.26
N GLU A 356 13.90 -16.12 12.10
CA GLU A 356 13.03 -17.21 12.50
C GLU A 356 13.18 -18.43 11.59
N GLU A 357 13.37 -18.24 10.29
CA GLU A 357 13.66 -19.36 9.38
C GLU A 357 14.99 -20.05 9.73
N ARG A 358 16.03 -19.27 10.06
CA ARG A 358 17.30 -19.83 10.51
C ARG A 358 17.14 -20.66 11.78
N ARG A 359 16.41 -20.13 12.77
CA ARG A 359 16.12 -20.85 14.02
C ARG A 359 15.41 -22.18 13.75
N ARG A 360 14.40 -22.20 12.88
CA ARG A 360 13.68 -23.44 12.49
C ARG A 360 14.63 -24.45 11.85
N THR A 361 15.44 -24.00 10.89
CA THR A 361 16.43 -24.84 10.20
C THR A 361 17.45 -25.43 11.18
N GLU A 362 17.88 -24.67 12.19
CA GLU A 362 18.81 -25.15 13.23
C GLU A 362 18.15 -26.19 14.13
N GLN A 363 16.90 -25.98 14.56
CA GLN A 363 16.14 -26.94 15.36
C GLN A 363 15.91 -28.26 14.61
N GLU A 364 15.67 -28.22 13.31
CA GLU A 364 15.51 -29.43 12.48
C GLU A 364 16.79 -30.24 12.35
N LYS A 365 17.96 -29.59 12.44
CA LYS A 365 19.27 -30.25 12.38
C LYS A 365 19.69 -30.89 13.70
N GLN A 366 19.12 -30.48 14.84
CA GLN A 366 19.47 -31.04 16.13
C GLN A 366 18.91 -32.47 16.24
N PRO A 367 19.75 -33.49 16.53
CA PRO A 367 19.28 -34.85 16.69
C PRO A 367 18.30 -34.92 17.86
N LYS A 368 17.13 -35.52 17.64
CA LYS A 368 16.18 -35.79 18.71
C LYS A 368 16.86 -36.73 19.69
N ALA A 369 17.15 -36.26 20.91
CA ALA A 369 17.58 -37.14 21.99
C ALA A 369 16.50 -38.22 22.17
N LEU A 370 16.90 -39.48 21.92
CA LEU A 370 16.03 -40.65 21.98
C LEU A 370 15.79 -41.09 23.41
#